data_AF-A0A7S1K1F2-F1
#
_entry.id   AF-A0A7S1K1F2-F1
#
_cell.length_a   1.000
_cell.length_b   1.000
_cell.length_c   1.000
_cell.angle_alpha   90.00
_cell.angle_beta   90.00
_cell.angle_gamma   90.00
#
_symmetry.space_group_name_H-M   'P 1'
#
loop_
_entity.id
_entity.type
_entity.pdbx_description
1 polymer ?
#
loop_
_entity_poly.entity_id
_entity_poly.type
_entity_poly.pdbx_seq_one_letter_code
_entity_poly.pdbx_strand_id
1 'polypeptide(L)'
;PNDPTVEDKILGQGGEGTVYRGVWRSPDGNISVAVKTFKANEELDEGSQFMEVLEEFLPMLPLCHPNIVRVHGVCKHDKYGLVIVTELCTGGSLASYLAKHGAPPPERRDRFMREICEGVQYL
;
A
#
# COMPACT_ATOMS: atom_id res chain seq x y z
N PRO A 1 -1.86 19.06 -9.74
CA PRO A 1 -2.50 17.73 -9.81
C PRO A 1 -2.16 16.95 -8.54
N ASN A 2 -3.16 16.69 -7.69
CA ASN A 2 -2.97 15.97 -6.42
C ASN A 2 -3.05 14.44 -6.61
N ASP A 3 -3.27 13.98 -7.84
CA ASP A 3 -3.43 12.55 -8.15
C ASP A 3 -2.09 11.92 -8.56
N PRO A 4 -1.80 10.69 -8.10
CA PRO A 4 -0.60 9.99 -8.51
C PRO A 4 -0.65 9.67 -10.01
N THR A 5 0.47 9.82 -10.70
CA THR A 5 0.63 9.25 -12.04
C THR A 5 0.83 7.74 -11.88
N VAL A 6 -0.11 6.95 -12.40
CA VAL A 6 0.00 5.48 -12.41
C VAL A 6 0.81 5.02 -13.62
N GLU A 7 1.86 4.23 -13.38
CA GLU A 7 2.69 3.63 -14.42
C GLU A 7 2.06 2.32 -14.93
N ASP A 8 2.41 1.91 -16.15
CA ASP A 8 2.00 0.60 -16.70
C ASP A 8 2.89 -0.54 -16.16
N LYS A 9 2.94 -0.64 -14.83
CA LYS A 9 3.72 -1.66 -14.11
C LYS A 9 2.93 -2.18 -12.91
N ILE A 10 2.46 -3.42 -13.03
CA ILE A 10 1.77 -4.15 -11.96
C ILE A 10 2.81 -4.66 -10.94
N LEU A 11 2.56 -4.38 -9.67
CA LEU A 11 3.34 -4.86 -8.52
C LEU A 11 2.69 -6.08 -7.86
N GLY A 12 1.37 -6.17 -7.91
CA GLY A 12 0.60 -7.29 -7.40
C GLY A 12 -0.86 -7.23 -7.84
N GLN A 13 -1.51 -8.39 -7.87
CA GLN A 13 -2.92 -8.50 -8.27
C GLN A 13 -3.61 -9.57 -7.40
N GLY A 14 -4.81 -9.28 -6.93
CA GLY A 14 -5.57 -10.17 -6.06
C GLY A 14 -7.08 -9.90 -6.10
N GLY A 15 -7.82 -10.55 -5.20
CA GLY A 15 -9.29 -10.45 -5.13
C GLY A 15 -9.79 -9.02 -4.95
N GLU A 16 -9.06 -8.22 -4.16
CA GLU A 16 -9.40 -6.85 -3.79
C GLU A 16 -8.97 -5.79 -4.82
N GLY A 17 -8.24 -6.19 -5.87
CA GLY A 17 -7.82 -5.29 -6.93
C GLY A 17 -6.37 -5.46 -7.36
N THR A 18 -5.81 -4.42 -7.96
CA THR A 18 -4.46 -4.43 -8.55
C THR A 18 -3.63 -3.32 -7.93
N VAL A 19 -2.38 -3.64 -7.62
CA VAL A 19 -1.40 -2.67 -7.13
C VAL A 19 -0.47 -2.33 -8.27
N TYR A 20 -0.38 -1.04 -8.60
CA TYR A 20 0.51 -0.51 -9.62
C TYR A 20 1.65 0.29 -8.99
N ARG A 21 2.74 0.44 -9.72
CA ARG A 21 3.73 1.48 -9.43
C ARG A 21 3.18 2.83 -9.87
N GLY A 22 3.47 3.88 -9.10
CA GLY A 22 3.13 5.24 -9.48
C GLY A 22 4.14 6.26 -9.00
N VAL A 23 3.89 7.50 -9.38
CA VAL A 23 4.65 8.68 -8.93
C VAL A 23 3.67 9.72 -8.41
N TRP A 24 3.82 10.10 -7.14
CA TRP A 24 3.12 11.25 -6.58
C TRP A 24 4.00 12.49 -6.73
N ARG A 25 3.46 13.53 -7.35
CA ARG A 25 4.16 14.79 -7.59
C ARG A 25 3.78 15.78 -6.50
N SER A 26 4.74 16.22 -5.69
CA SER A 26 4.55 17.32 -4.75
C SER A 26 5.50 18.49 -5.10
N PRO A 27 5.24 19.70 -4.56
CA PRO A 27 6.18 20.82 -4.70
C PRO A 27 7.59 20.51 -4.17
N ASP A 28 7.70 19.61 -3.19
CA ASP A 28 8.95 19.20 -2.56
C ASP A 28 9.69 18.09 -3.34
N GLY A 29 9.07 17.56 -4.39
CA GLY A 29 9.67 16.55 -5.27
C GLY A 29 8.70 15.44 -5.68
N ASN A 30 9.20 14.56 -6.55
CA ASN A 30 8.47 13.38 -6.98
C ASN A 30 8.82 12.20 -6.08
N ILE A 31 7.81 11.52 -5.55
CA ILE A 31 7.98 10.31 -4.73
C ILE A 31 7.41 9.09 -5.47
N SER A 32 8.14 7.96 -5.42
CA SER A 32 7.63 6.69 -5.94
C SER A 32 6.64 6.10 -4.94
N VAL A 33 5.48 5.66 -5.44
CA VAL A 33 4.37 5.15 -4.63
C VAL A 33 3.87 3.81 -5.16
N ALA A 34 3.16 3.07 -4.31
CA ALA A 34 2.30 1.98 -4.73
C ALA A 34 0.84 2.47 -4.74
N VAL A 35 0.12 2.16 -5.82
CA VAL A 35 -1.28 2.57 -6.02
C VAL A 35 -2.15 1.33 -6.08
N LYS A 36 -2.89 1.06 -5.00
CA LYS A 36 -3.88 -0.04 -4.95
C LYS A 36 -5.22 0.45 -5.50
N THR A 37 -5.74 -0.23 -6.51
CA THR A 37 -7.09 0.03 -7.05
C THR A 37 -8.11 -0.82 -6.33
N PHE A 38 -9.34 -0.33 -6.22
CA PHE A 38 -10.47 -1.08 -5.69
C PHE A 38 -11.40 -1.47 -6.83
N LYS A 39 -12.01 -2.66 -6.74
CA LYS A 39 -13.08 -3.04 -7.67
C LYS A 39 -14.33 -2.25 -7.33
N ALA A 40 -15.07 -1.81 -8.34
CA ALA A 40 -16.39 -1.22 -8.11
C ALA A 40 -17.29 -2.24 -7.41
N ASN A 41 -17.97 -1.82 -6.36
CA ASN A 41 -19.02 -2.62 -5.72
C ASN A 41 -20.35 -2.22 -6.36
N GLU A 42 -20.97 -3.13 -7.13
CA GLU A 42 -22.22 -2.85 -7.84
C GLU A 42 -23.42 -2.63 -6.89
N GLU A 43 -23.30 -3.03 -5.63
CA GLU A 43 -24.34 -2.86 -4.61
C GLU A 43 -24.28 -1.49 -3.91
N LEU A 44 -23.17 -0.76 -4.05
CA LEU A 44 -22.94 0.54 -3.41
C LEU A 44 -22.84 1.64 -4.47
N ASP A 45 -23.36 2.83 -4.15
CA ASP A 45 -23.01 4.01 -4.93
C ASP A 45 -21.55 4.42 -4.67
N GLU A 46 -20.99 5.21 -5.59
CA GLU A 46 -19.58 5.63 -5.53
C GLU A 46 -19.22 6.38 -4.23
N GLY A 47 -20.17 7.15 -3.68
CA GLY A 47 -19.96 7.88 -2.42
C GLY A 47 -19.91 6.95 -1.22
N SER A 48 -20.84 5.98 -1.16
CA SER A 48 -20.85 4.96 -0.11
C SER A 48 -19.59 4.08 -0.15
N GLN A 49 -19.17 3.64 -1.34
CA GLN A 49 -17.93 2.88 -1.50
C GLN A 49 -16.70 3.72 -1.09
N PHE A 50 -16.67 5.01 -1.44
CA PHE A 50 -15.61 5.91 -1.01
C PHE A 50 -15.52 6.01 0.51
N MET A 51 -16.67 6.14 1.19
CA MET A 51 -16.72 6.24 2.65
C MET A 51 -16.24 4.96 3.33
N GLU A 52 -16.63 3.78 2.84
CA GLU A 52 -16.18 2.49 3.39
C GLU A 52 -14.65 2.36 3.34
N VAL A 53 -14.05 2.62 2.18
CA VAL A 53 -12.59 2.58 2.03
C VAL A 53 -11.91 3.70 2.83
N LEU A 54 -12.52 4.88 2.91
CA LEU A 54 -11.96 5.95 3.74
C LEU A 54 -11.95 5.54 5.21
N GLU A 55 -13.04 4.97 5.73
CA GLU A 55 -13.14 4.51 7.12
C GLU A 55 -12.14 3.41 7.46
N GLU A 56 -11.88 2.48 6.52
CA GLU A 56 -10.87 1.43 6.70
C GLU A 56 -9.45 2.01 6.83
N PHE A 57 -9.12 3.06 6.07
CA PHE A 57 -7.76 3.58 5.97
C PHE A 57 -7.51 4.88 6.75
N LEU A 58 -8.55 5.54 7.24
CA LEU A 58 -8.43 6.75 8.07
C LEU A 58 -7.53 6.53 9.31
N PRO A 59 -7.62 5.39 10.05
CA PRO A 59 -6.72 5.12 11.18
C PRO A 59 -5.26 4.92 10.77
N MET A 60 -5.01 4.58 9.50
CA MET A 60 -3.67 4.32 8.98
C MET A 60 -2.94 5.59 8.55
N LEU A 61 -3.67 6.67 8.21
CA LEU A 61 -3.09 7.94 7.76
C LEU A 61 -2.08 8.57 8.73
N PRO A 62 -2.32 8.63 10.06
CA PRO A 62 -1.36 9.22 10.98
C PRO A 62 -0.17 8.31 11.31
N LEU A 63 -0.19 7.02 10.92
CA LEU A 63 0.85 6.07 11.28
C LEU A 63 2.15 6.39 10.55
N CYS A 64 3.24 6.52 11.31
CA CYS A 64 4.56 6.81 10.77
C CYS A 64 5.62 6.02 11.57
N HIS A 65 5.86 4.78 11.15
CA HIS A 65 6.79 3.86 11.79
C HIS A 65 7.61 3.12 10.73
N PRO A 66 8.92 2.86 10.91
CA PRO A 66 9.76 2.18 9.91
C PRO A 66 9.32 0.76 9.53
N ASN A 67 8.46 0.13 10.35
CA ASN A 67 7.96 -1.23 10.11
C ASN A 67 6.46 -1.30 9.81
N ILE A 68 5.82 -0.16 9.51
CA ILE A 68 4.44 -0.08 9.04
C ILE A 68 4.43 0.69 7.72
N VAL A 69 3.78 0.13 6.71
CA VAL A 69 3.63 0.78 5.40
C VAL A 69 2.89 2.10 5.58
N ARG A 70 3.53 3.20 5.21
CA ARG A 70 2.93 4.53 5.24
C ARG A 70 1.83 4.66 4.20
N VAL A 71 0.63 5.00 4.65
CA VAL A 71 -0.48 5.41 3.79
C VAL A 71 -0.35 6.92 3.55
N HIS A 72 -0.31 7.32 2.28
CA HIS A 72 -0.28 8.72 1.88
C HIS A 72 -1.70 9.30 1.76
N GLY A 73 -2.66 8.49 1.30
CA GLY A 73 -4.05 8.93 1.18
C GLY A 73 -4.91 7.97 0.37
N VAL A 74 -6.21 8.28 0.39
CA VAL A 74 -7.23 7.70 -0.49
C VAL A 74 -7.60 8.77 -1.53
N CYS A 75 -7.67 8.40 -2.80
CA CYS A 75 -7.87 9.33 -3.91
C CYS A 75 -8.89 8.78 -4.91
N LYS A 76 -9.58 9.67 -5.63
CA LYS A 76 -10.35 9.31 -6.82
C LYS A 76 -9.49 9.58 -8.05
N HIS A 77 -9.16 8.53 -8.79
CA HIS A 77 -8.34 8.58 -9.98
C HIS A 77 -9.19 8.38 -11.25
N ASP A 78 -9.04 9.26 -12.24
CA ASP A 78 -9.88 9.29 -13.46
C ASP A 78 -10.03 7.93 -14.16
N LYS A 79 -8.93 7.18 -14.31
CA LYS A 79 -8.94 5.85 -14.97
C LYS A 79 -9.33 4.68 -14.07
N TYR A 80 -9.00 4.75 -12.78
CA TYR A 80 -9.01 3.58 -11.89
C TYR A 80 -10.06 3.69 -10.79
N GLY A 81 -10.86 4.77 -10.78
CA GLY A 81 -11.82 5.05 -9.73
C GLY A 81 -11.11 5.26 -8.40
N LEU A 82 -11.61 4.61 -7.36
CA LEU A 82 -11.05 4.71 -6.02
C LEU A 82 -9.70 4.00 -5.91
N VAL A 83 -8.70 4.71 -5.40
CA VAL A 83 -7.36 4.19 -5.18
C VAL A 83 -6.83 4.57 -3.80
N ILE A 84 -5.90 3.77 -3.30
CA ILE A 84 -5.07 4.09 -2.14
C ILE A 84 -3.63 4.21 -2.56
N VAL A 85 -2.99 5.25 -2.05
CA VAL A 85 -1.60 5.54 -2.28
C VAL A 85 -0.82 5.22 -1.01
N THR A 86 0.19 4.37 -1.14
CA THR A 86 1.13 4.05 -0.07
C THR A 86 2.56 4.29 -0.52
N GLU A 87 3.51 4.24 0.43
CA GLU A 87 4.90 4.13 0.06
C GLU A 87 5.17 2.88 -0.79
N LEU A 88 6.24 2.92 -1.58
CA LEU A 88 6.65 1.81 -2.44
C LEU A 88 7.67 0.90 -1.73
N CYS A 89 7.24 -0.30 -1.36
CA CYS A 89 8.14 -1.34 -0.82
C CYS A 89 8.68 -2.23 -1.96
N THR A 90 9.96 -2.08 -2.31
CA THR A 90 10.58 -2.82 -3.44
C THR A 90 11.09 -4.22 -3.08
N GLY A 91 11.08 -4.60 -1.81
CA GLY A 91 11.60 -5.89 -1.32
C GLY A 91 10.69 -7.09 -1.59
N GLY A 92 9.45 -6.86 -2.04
CA GLY A 92 8.44 -7.91 -2.16
C GLY A 92 7.91 -8.38 -0.80
N SER A 93 7.07 -9.42 -0.82
CA SER A 93 6.50 -9.99 0.41
C SER A 93 7.49 -10.93 1.12
N LEU A 94 7.39 -11.02 2.45
CA LEU A 94 8.15 -12.01 3.22
C LEU A 94 7.85 -13.45 2.77
N ALA A 95 6.61 -13.75 2.40
CA ALA A 95 6.22 -15.06 1.88
C ALA A 95 6.96 -15.39 0.57
N SER A 96 7.01 -14.45 -0.38
CA SER A 96 7.77 -14.62 -1.63
C SER A 96 9.27 -14.79 -1.37
N TYR A 97 9.81 -14.06 -0.38
CA TYR A 97 11.21 -14.21 0.03
C TYR A 97 11.48 -15.63 0.58
N LEU A 98 10.63 -16.13 1.48
CA LEU A 98 10.76 -17.46 2.09
C LEU A 98 10.57 -18.59 1.06
N ALA A 99 9.61 -18.45 0.14
CA ALA A 99 9.42 -19.41 -0.94
C ALA A 99 10.66 -19.52 -1.85
N LYS A 100 11.36 -18.39 -2.07
CA LYS A 100 12.54 -18.34 -2.94
C LYS A 100 13.84 -18.80 -2.25
N HIS A 101 14.01 -18.49 -0.96
CA HIS A 101 15.29 -18.68 -0.26
C HIS A 101 15.23 -19.73 0.85
N GLY A 102 14.05 -20.26 1.18
CA GLY A 102 13.83 -21.09 2.35
C GLY A 102 13.93 -20.30 3.66
N ALA A 103 14.15 -21.01 4.77
CA ALA A 103 14.31 -20.40 6.08
C ALA A 103 15.62 -19.57 6.14
N PRO A 104 15.57 -18.31 6.57
CA PRO A 104 16.77 -17.50 6.72
C PRO A 104 17.61 -17.96 7.93
N PRO A 105 18.90 -17.57 7.99
CA PRO A 105 19.73 -17.77 9.18
C PRO A 105 19.09 -17.17 10.45
N PRO A 106 19.39 -17.73 11.64
CA PRO A 106 18.80 -17.29 12.91
C PRO A 106 18.83 -15.78 13.12
N GLU A 107 19.94 -15.11 12.83
CA GLU A 107 20.13 -13.68 13.07
C GLU A 107 19.16 -12.83 12.22
N ARG A 108 18.89 -13.29 10.99
CA ARG A 108 17.95 -12.60 10.09
C ARG A 108 16.51 -12.88 10.49
N ARG A 109 16.20 -14.08 10.97
CA ARG A 109 14.88 -14.43 11.52
C ARG A 109 14.57 -13.59 12.76
N ASP A 110 15.52 -13.46 13.68
CA ASP A 110 15.36 -12.69 14.90
C ASP A 110 15.14 -11.20 14.59
N ARG A 111 15.86 -10.68 13.58
CA ARG A 111 15.62 -9.33 13.08
C ARG A 111 14.21 -9.17 12.51
N PHE A 112 13.76 -10.07 11.64
CA PHE A 112 12.39 -10.00 11.09
C PHE A 112 11.34 -10.05 12.19
N MET A 113 11.48 -10.95 13.17
CA MET A 113 10.55 -11.01 14.30
C MET A 113 10.54 -9.70 15.10
N ARG A 114 11.71 -9.15 15.40
CA ARG A 114 11.82 -7.89 16.14
C ARG A 114 11.15 -6.74 15.39
N GLU A 115 11.45 -6.57 14.10
CA GLU A 115 10.85 -5.52 13.24
C GLU A 115 9.32 -5.66 13.15
N ILE A 116 8.81 -6.90 13.04
CA ILE A 116 7.36 -7.17 13.07
C ILE A 116 6.77 -6.78 14.43
N CYS A 117 7.39 -7.19 15.53
CA CYS A 117 6.92 -6.88 16.88
C CYS A 117 6.94 -5.37 17.16
N GLU A 118 7.99 -4.65 16.75
CA GLU A 118 8.11 -3.20 16.89
C GLU A 118 6.97 -2.50 16.12
N GLY A 119 6.66 -2.96 14.90
CA GLY A 119 5.51 -2.46 14.13
C GLY A 119 4.17 -2.76 14.81
N VAL A 120 3.94 -3.99 15.25
CA VAL A 120 2.67 -4.37 15.90
C VAL A 120 2.48 -3.68 17.25
N GLN A 121 3.55 -3.46 18.02
CA GLN A 121 3.50 -2.74 19.28
C GLN A 121 3.09 -1.26 19.11
N TYR A 122 3.36 -0.68 17.95
CA TYR A 122 3.00 0.71 17.64
C TYR A 122 1.51 0.88 17.30
N LEU A 123 0.83 -0.18 16.85
CA LEU A 123 -0.61 -0.19 16.56
C LEU A 123 -1.44 -0.29 17.84
#